data_AF-A0A966NXN2-F1
#
_entry.id   AF-A0A966NXN2-F1
#
_cell.length_a   1.000
_cell.length_b   1.000
_cell.length_c   1.000
_cell.angle_alpha   90.00
_cell.angle_beta   90.00
_cell.angle_gamma   90.00
#
_symmetry.space_group_name_H-M   'P 1'
#
loop_
_entity.id
_entity.type
_entity.pdbx_description
1 polymer ?
#
loop_
_entity_poly.entity_id
_entity_poly.type
_entity_poly.pdbx_seq_one_letter_code
_entity_poly.pdbx_strand_id
1 'polypeptide(L)'
;MARTFAKTRISPSDLTFGWSGCKRCFWIRYANGVSHQGPFPGIVTSLSAKQEGYYKDKHSHDFSPTLPSGTVHSTGKMLESTPIVVNGEATPFTLGGKYDFLLQYEKGTYGIIDTKVVSKGDKADFYWPQLAAYDYILSNPKSGDPRACETLGLLVWEIRTVAPGEGEEYHVTFNSAYEPVEVNPPKFETFIGEV
;
A
#
# COMPACT_ATOMS: atom_id res chain seq x y z
N MET A 1 -13.09 15.27 -30.55
CA MET A 1 -12.07 14.23 -30.28
C MET A 1 -12.17 13.84 -28.82
N ALA A 2 -12.26 12.55 -28.51
CA ALA A 2 -12.14 12.07 -27.14
C ALA A 2 -10.77 12.49 -26.59
N ARG A 3 -10.73 12.99 -25.37
CA ARG A 3 -9.49 13.44 -24.74
C ARG A 3 -8.61 12.23 -24.44
N THR A 4 -7.39 12.20 -24.95
CA THR A 4 -6.41 11.16 -24.61
C THR A 4 -5.72 11.52 -23.30
N PHE A 5 -5.74 10.61 -22.32
CA PHE A 5 -4.95 10.74 -21.09
C PHE A 5 -3.50 10.33 -21.35
N ALA A 6 -2.54 11.06 -20.77
CA ALA A 6 -1.12 10.73 -20.85
C ALA A 6 -0.76 9.48 -20.03
N LYS A 7 -1.49 9.21 -18.95
CA LYS A 7 -1.36 8.01 -18.10
C LYS A 7 -2.72 7.48 -17.72
N THR A 8 -2.87 6.16 -17.73
CA THR A 8 -4.11 5.46 -17.35
C THR A 8 -3.94 4.51 -16.17
N ARG A 9 -2.71 4.18 -15.76
CA ARG A 9 -2.45 3.34 -14.59
C ARG A 9 -2.21 4.20 -13.35
N ILE A 10 -3.14 4.17 -12.40
CA ILE A 10 -3.07 4.89 -11.13
C ILE A 10 -2.36 4.01 -10.09
N SER A 11 -1.34 4.56 -9.41
CA SER A 11 -0.68 3.84 -8.31
C SER A 11 -1.44 4.00 -6.99
N PRO A 12 -1.50 2.96 -6.14
CA PRO A 12 -2.08 3.07 -4.79
C PRO A 12 -1.51 4.23 -3.96
N SER A 13 -0.20 4.48 -4.07
CA SER A 13 0.46 5.61 -3.42
C SER A 13 0.01 6.98 -3.94
N ASP A 14 -0.34 7.11 -5.22
CA ASP A 14 -0.85 8.37 -5.78
C ASP A 14 -2.26 8.68 -5.25
N LEU A 15 -3.06 7.67 -4.87
CA LEU A 15 -4.33 7.88 -4.16
C LEU A 15 -4.12 8.45 -2.75
N THR A 16 -3.05 8.01 -2.07
CA THR A 16 -2.71 8.50 -0.73
C THR A 16 -2.12 9.92 -0.78
N PHE A 17 -1.05 10.12 -1.55
CA PHE A 17 -0.28 11.37 -1.53
C PHE A 17 -0.70 12.37 -2.61
N GLY A 18 -1.06 11.89 -3.79
CA GLY A 18 -1.42 12.73 -4.93
C GLY A 18 -2.83 13.29 -4.79
N TRP A 19 -3.81 12.41 -4.69
CA TRP A 19 -5.23 12.77 -4.62
C TRP A 19 -5.56 13.57 -3.35
N SER A 20 -5.17 13.06 -2.18
CA SER A 20 -5.41 13.74 -0.90
C SER A 20 -4.66 15.07 -0.76
N GLY A 21 -3.51 15.21 -1.44
CA GLY A 21 -2.70 16.43 -1.40
C GLY A 21 -3.21 17.52 -2.33
N CYS A 22 -3.42 17.22 -3.62
CA CYS A 22 -3.83 18.20 -4.62
C CYS A 22 -4.54 17.53 -5.81
N LYS A 23 -5.88 17.52 -5.80
CA LYS A 23 -6.72 16.96 -6.89
C LYS A 23 -6.37 17.52 -8.28
N ARG A 24 -6.10 18.82 -8.38
CA ARG A 24 -5.67 19.45 -9.65
C ARG A 24 -4.32 18.93 -10.14
N CYS A 25 -3.37 18.75 -9.22
CA CYS A 25 -2.03 18.26 -9.53
C CYS A 25 -2.09 16.78 -9.95
N PHE A 26 -2.90 15.98 -9.25
CA PHE A 26 -3.23 14.61 -9.63
C PHE A 26 -3.79 14.58 -11.05
N TRP A 27 -4.82 15.37 -11.33
CA TRP A 27 -5.40 15.42 -12.67
C TRP A 27 -4.38 15.84 -13.74
N ILE A 28 -3.56 16.86 -13.51
CA ILE A 28 -2.51 17.30 -14.45
C ILE A 28 -1.51 16.17 -14.73
N ARG A 29 -1.17 15.36 -13.71
CA ARG A 29 -0.26 14.21 -13.84
C ARG A 29 -0.80 13.13 -14.78
N TYR A 30 -2.10 12.82 -14.70
CA TYR A 30 -2.72 11.78 -15.54
C TYR A 30 -3.16 12.30 -16.90
N ALA A 31 -3.72 13.52 -16.95
CA ALA A 31 -4.16 14.14 -18.20
C ALA A 31 -2.98 14.54 -19.08
N ASN A 32 -1.94 15.16 -18.52
CA ASN A 32 -0.87 15.79 -19.29
C ASN A 32 0.51 15.14 -19.08
N GLY A 33 0.63 14.16 -18.18
CA GLY A 33 1.90 13.46 -17.92
C GLY A 33 2.89 14.25 -17.06
N VAL A 34 2.48 15.42 -16.55
CA VAL A 34 3.35 16.32 -15.79
C VAL A 34 3.41 15.85 -14.33
N SER A 35 4.58 15.40 -13.89
CA SER A 35 4.81 14.98 -12.51
C SER A 35 5.98 15.71 -11.90
N HIS A 36 5.85 16.14 -10.64
CA HIS A 36 7.01 16.49 -9.83
C HIS A 36 7.76 15.21 -9.45
N GLN A 37 9.04 15.14 -9.81
CA GLN A 37 9.95 14.06 -9.43
C GLN A 37 10.98 14.65 -8.45
N GLY A 38 10.60 14.74 -7.18
CA GLY A 38 11.54 15.07 -6.12
C GLY A 38 12.37 13.84 -5.73
N PRO A 39 13.63 13.99 -5.28
CA PRO A 39 14.39 12.85 -4.77
C PRO A 39 13.66 12.23 -3.59
N PHE A 40 13.40 10.93 -3.64
CA PHE A 40 12.88 10.20 -2.49
C PHE A 40 14.01 10.01 -1.47
N PRO A 41 13.78 10.19 -0.15
CA PRO A 41 14.83 10.02 0.85
C PRO A 41 15.37 8.58 0.86
N GLY A 42 16.63 8.39 0.43
CA GLY A 42 17.24 7.06 0.30
C GLY A 42 17.28 6.26 1.60
N ILE A 43 17.37 6.94 2.76
CA ILE A 43 17.32 6.30 4.08
C ILE A 43 16.00 5.57 4.33
N VAL A 44 14.87 6.12 3.89
CA VAL A 44 13.56 5.48 4.05
C VAL A 44 13.52 4.21 3.21
N THR A 45 14.01 4.25 1.98
CA THR A 45 14.14 3.06 1.12
C THR A 45 15.01 1.98 1.77
N SER A 46 16.15 2.34 2.36
CA SER A 46 17.02 1.38 3.03
C SER A 46 16.39 0.76 4.27
N LEU A 47 15.65 1.54 5.06
CA LEU A 47 14.94 1.04 6.24
C LEU A 47 13.76 0.13 5.86
N SER A 48 12.95 0.52 4.87
CA SER A 48 11.89 -0.33 4.33
C SER A 48 12.43 -1.67 3.82
N ALA A 49 13.53 -1.68 3.08
CA ALA A 49 14.14 -2.92 2.60
C ALA A 49 14.60 -3.85 3.74
N LYS A 50 15.12 -3.29 4.84
CA LYS A 50 15.49 -4.07 6.04
C LYS A 50 14.25 -4.61 6.77
N GLN A 51 13.21 -3.79 6.89
CA GLN A 51 11.93 -4.19 7.46
C GLN A 51 11.31 -5.33 6.66
N GLU A 52 11.14 -5.14 5.34
CA GLU A 52 10.61 -6.17 4.44
C GLU A 52 11.43 -7.47 4.53
N GLY A 53 12.77 -7.35 4.52
CA GLY A 53 13.68 -8.50 4.62
C GLY A 53 13.57 -9.28 5.93
N TYR A 54 13.27 -8.61 7.06
CA TYR A 54 13.08 -9.28 8.35
C TYR A 54 11.76 -10.07 8.41
N TYR A 55 10.70 -9.54 7.77
CA TYR A 55 9.35 -10.09 7.84
C TYR A 55 9.00 -11.09 6.73
N LYS A 56 9.81 -11.21 5.67
CA LYS A 56 9.53 -12.02 4.46
C LYS A 56 9.11 -13.47 4.70
N ASP A 57 9.62 -14.13 5.74
CA ASP A 57 9.39 -15.56 6.03
C ASP A 57 8.66 -15.76 7.37
N LYS A 58 7.99 -14.71 7.87
CA LYS A 58 7.35 -14.72 9.18
C LYS A 58 5.92 -15.26 9.15
N HIS A 59 5.45 -15.69 10.31
CA HIS A 59 4.06 -16.03 10.56
C HIS A 59 3.23 -14.74 10.74
N SER A 60 1.93 -14.76 10.42
CA SER A 60 1.04 -13.59 10.59
C SER A 60 1.11 -13.02 12.01
N HIS A 61 1.20 -13.89 13.02
CA HIS A 61 1.33 -13.50 14.42
C HIS A 61 2.64 -12.80 14.79
N ASP A 62 3.70 -12.89 13.98
CA ASP A 62 4.91 -12.09 14.17
C ASP A 62 4.67 -10.62 13.80
N PHE A 63 3.70 -10.33 12.93
CA PHE A 63 3.25 -8.97 12.64
C PHE A 63 2.30 -8.47 13.74
N SER A 64 1.30 -9.29 14.09
CA SER A 64 0.40 -9.02 15.21
C SER A 64 -0.33 -10.29 15.65
N PRO A 65 -0.46 -10.56 16.97
CA PRO A 65 -1.26 -11.67 17.46
C PRO A 65 -2.77 -11.52 17.20
N THR A 66 -3.24 -10.36 16.74
CA THR A 66 -4.65 -10.12 16.39
C THR A 66 -5.00 -10.58 14.97
N LEU A 67 -4.00 -10.88 14.13
CA LEU A 67 -4.22 -11.36 12.77
C LEU A 67 -4.67 -12.83 12.76
N PRO A 68 -5.43 -13.28 11.75
CA PRO A 68 -5.68 -14.70 11.56
C PRO A 68 -4.37 -15.48 11.35
N SER A 69 -4.35 -16.76 11.75
CA SER A 69 -3.20 -17.65 11.56
C SER A 69 -2.90 -17.87 10.07
N GLY A 70 -1.63 -17.80 9.70
CA GLY A 70 -1.20 -17.83 8.30
C GLY A 70 0.25 -17.39 8.11
N THR A 71 0.69 -17.34 6.87
CA THR A 71 2.08 -17.02 6.51
C THR A 71 2.15 -16.02 5.37
N VAL A 72 3.34 -15.45 5.16
CA VAL A 72 3.61 -14.63 3.98
C VAL A 72 3.55 -15.51 2.73
N HIS A 73 2.55 -15.28 1.88
CA HIS A 73 2.39 -15.98 0.60
C HIS A 73 3.35 -15.43 -0.46
N SER A 74 3.54 -14.11 -0.47
CA SER A 74 4.49 -13.45 -1.39
C SER A 74 4.76 -12.02 -0.97
N THR A 75 5.85 -11.45 -1.48
CA THR A 75 6.24 -10.06 -1.26
C THR A 75 6.61 -9.37 -2.57
N GLY A 76 6.46 -8.05 -2.62
CA GLY A 76 7.08 -7.20 -3.65
C GLY A 76 6.64 -7.45 -5.10
N LYS A 77 5.51 -8.13 -5.36
CA LYS A 77 5.03 -8.35 -6.74
C LYS A 77 4.25 -7.13 -7.24
N MET A 78 4.39 -6.85 -8.53
CA MET A 78 3.57 -5.85 -9.21
C MET A 78 2.19 -6.43 -9.49
N LEU A 79 1.15 -5.75 -9.03
CA LEU A 79 -0.24 -6.05 -9.34
C LEU A 79 -0.82 -5.01 -10.30
N GLU A 80 -1.85 -5.41 -11.04
CA GLU A 80 -2.65 -4.51 -11.86
C GLU A 80 -4.09 -5.03 -11.89
N SER A 81 -5.06 -4.12 -11.81
CA SER A 81 -6.48 -4.45 -11.94
C SER A 81 -6.92 -4.49 -13.39
N THR A 82 -8.10 -5.05 -13.63
CA THR A 82 -8.94 -4.69 -14.78
C THR A 82 -9.29 -3.18 -14.74
N PRO A 83 -9.84 -2.61 -15.83
CA PRO A 83 -10.28 -1.23 -15.81
C PRO A 83 -11.28 -0.95 -14.68
N ILE A 84 -11.11 0.18 -13.99
CA ILE A 84 -11.96 0.61 -12.89
C ILE A 84 -13.37 0.83 -13.44
N VAL A 85 -14.38 0.27 -12.77
CA VAL A 85 -15.79 0.44 -13.11
C VAL A 85 -16.40 1.50 -12.22
N VAL A 86 -16.99 2.54 -12.82
CA VAL A 86 -17.72 3.61 -12.12
C VAL A 86 -19.13 3.68 -12.68
N ASN A 87 -20.14 3.59 -11.81
CA ASN A 87 -21.56 3.58 -12.21
C ASN A 87 -21.92 2.52 -13.28
N GLY A 88 -21.25 1.36 -13.24
CA GLY A 88 -21.45 0.27 -14.20
C GLY A 88 -20.70 0.43 -15.52
N GLU A 89 -19.98 1.53 -15.73
CA GLU A 89 -19.19 1.78 -16.94
C GLU A 89 -17.69 1.62 -16.68
N ALA A 90 -17.00 0.91 -17.58
CA ALA A 90 -15.55 0.76 -17.52
C ALA A 90 -14.87 2.08 -17.93
N THR A 91 -14.04 2.60 -17.03
CA THR A 91 -13.18 3.75 -17.30
C THR A 91 -11.93 3.32 -18.08
N PRO A 92 -11.16 4.25 -18.67
CA PRO A 92 -9.85 3.89 -19.24
C PRO A 92 -8.77 3.62 -18.19
N PHE A 93 -9.06 3.78 -16.89
CA PHE A 93 -8.05 3.74 -15.82
C PHE A 93 -7.95 2.36 -15.18
N THR A 94 -6.75 1.95 -14.79
CA THR A 94 -6.49 0.77 -13.95
C THR A 94 -5.78 1.17 -12.67
N LEU A 95 -5.88 0.35 -11.63
CA LEU A 95 -5.04 0.45 -10.44
C LEU A 95 -3.85 -0.48 -10.59
N GLY A 96 -2.65 -0.05 -10.17
CA GLY A 96 -1.53 -0.98 -10.10
C GLY A 96 -0.31 -0.47 -9.36
N GLY A 97 0.32 -1.35 -8.61
CA GLY A 97 1.44 -1.03 -7.73
C GLY A 97 2.11 -2.28 -7.19
N LYS A 98 3.19 -2.06 -6.43
CA LYS A 98 3.93 -3.10 -5.74
C LYS A 98 3.51 -3.12 -4.28
N TYR A 99 2.86 -4.19 -3.83
CA TYR A 99 2.57 -4.38 -2.41
C TYR A 99 3.82 -4.90 -1.68
N ASP A 100 3.88 -4.71 -0.36
CA ASP A 100 4.98 -5.21 0.45
C ASP A 100 4.75 -6.68 0.82
N PHE A 101 3.61 -6.99 1.46
CA PHE A 101 3.26 -8.35 1.90
C PHE A 101 1.83 -8.74 1.51
N LEU A 102 1.71 -9.92 0.90
CA LEU A 102 0.45 -10.65 0.78
C LEU A 102 0.52 -11.86 1.70
N LEU A 103 -0.33 -11.88 2.72
CA LEU A 103 -0.53 -13.02 3.61
C LEU A 103 -1.56 -13.97 3.02
N GLN A 104 -1.37 -15.27 3.28
CA GLN A 104 -2.39 -16.30 3.06
C GLN A 104 -2.71 -16.93 4.41
N TYR A 105 -3.99 -16.85 4.79
CA TYR A 105 -4.49 -17.43 6.02
C TYR A 105 -4.89 -18.88 5.82
N GLU A 106 -4.87 -19.65 6.90
CA GLU A 106 -5.17 -21.10 6.89
C GLU A 106 -6.56 -21.42 6.33
N LYS A 107 -7.52 -20.48 6.42
CA LYS A 107 -8.88 -20.61 5.88
C LYS A 107 -8.98 -20.31 4.38
N GLY A 108 -7.86 -20.04 3.70
CA GLY A 108 -7.82 -19.72 2.27
C GLY A 108 -8.13 -18.26 1.92
N THR A 109 -8.29 -17.40 2.93
CA THR A 109 -8.43 -15.95 2.80
C THR A 109 -7.05 -15.26 2.77
N TYR A 110 -7.04 -13.98 2.43
CA TYR A 110 -5.80 -13.21 2.25
C TYR A 110 -5.76 -11.95 3.11
N GLY A 111 -4.57 -11.39 3.29
CA GLY A 111 -4.39 -10.08 3.89
C GLY A 111 -3.26 -9.30 3.23
N ILE A 112 -3.37 -7.98 3.20
CA ILE A 112 -2.28 -7.11 2.78
C ILE A 112 -1.68 -6.43 4.01
N ILE A 113 -0.35 -6.46 4.09
CA ILE A 113 0.42 -5.62 5.00
C ILE A 113 1.32 -4.71 4.18
N ASP A 114 1.24 -3.41 4.47
CA ASP A 114 2.08 -2.38 3.86
C ASP A 114 3.01 -1.79 4.96
N THR A 115 4.31 -1.74 4.70
CA THR A 115 5.30 -1.33 5.68
C THR A 115 5.50 0.18 5.65
N LYS A 116 5.67 0.78 6.83
CA LYS A 116 5.93 2.21 6.97
C LYS A 116 7.00 2.47 8.00
N VAL A 117 7.98 3.27 7.60
CA VAL A 117 8.90 3.91 8.54
C VAL A 117 8.44 5.34 8.73
N VAL A 118 8.11 5.70 9.97
CA VAL A 118 7.46 6.99 10.29
C VAL A 118 8.14 7.66 11.47
N SER A 119 7.91 8.97 11.60
CA SER A 119 8.28 9.72 12.81
C SER A 119 7.26 9.60 13.94
N LYS A 120 6.00 9.26 13.60
CA LYS A 120 4.90 9.02 14.54
C LYS A 120 3.92 8.04 13.90
N GLY A 121 3.44 7.05 14.65
CA GLY A 121 2.37 6.13 14.24
C GLY A 121 1.01 6.82 14.05
N ASP A 122 -0.05 6.01 14.06
CA ASP A 122 -1.44 6.42 13.81
C ASP A 122 -1.61 6.98 12.39
N LYS A 123 -1.43 6.08 11.41
CA LYS A 123 -1.42 6.37 9.97
C LYS A 123 -2.41 5.53 9.17
N ALA A 124 -3.14 4.62 9.81
CA ALA A 124 -4.15 3.76 9.19
C ALA A 124 -5.11 4.54 8.27
N ASP A 125 -5.74 5.62 8.76
CA ASP A 125 -6.69 6.42 7.97
C ASP A 125 -6.03 7.11 6.78
N PHE A 126 -4.81 7.62 6.96
CA PHE A 126 -4.07 8.31 5.90
C PHE A 126 -3.71 7.36 4.75
N TYR A 127 -3.30 6.13 5.06
CA TYR A 127 -2.93 5.13 4.05
C TYR A 127 -4.09 4.24 3.60
N TRP A 128 -5.30 4.37 4.18
CA TRP A 128 -6.47 3.60 3.79
C TRP A 128 -6.69 3.55 2.27
N PRO A 129 -6.58 4.67 1.50
CA PRO A 129 -6.77 4.63 0.04
C PRO A 129 -5.78 3.69 -0.68
N GLN A 130 -4.53 3.62 -0.20
CA GLN A 130 -3.52 2.74 -0.77
C GLN A 130 -3.81 1.27 -0.48
N LEU A 131 -4.18 0.91 0.76
CA LEU A 131 -4.50 -0.49 1.09
C LEU A 131 -5.81 -0.96 0.45
N ALA A 132 -6.84 -0.12 0.45
CA ALA A 132 -8.10 -0.43 -0.21
C ALA A 132 -7.93 -0.63 -1.73
N ALA A 133 -7.01 0.11 -2.35
CA ALA A 133 -6.66 -0.11 -3.76
C ALA A 133 -6.00 -1.47 -4.00
N TYR A 134 -5.17 -1.99 -3.08
CA TYR A 134 -4.63 -3.35 -3.22
C TYR A 134 -5.71 -4.42 -3.10
N ASP A 135 -6.65 -4.26 -2.17
CA ASP A 135 -7.82 -5.15 -2.06
C ASP A 135 -8.66 -5.15 -3.34
N TYR A 136 -8.91 -3.96 -3.92
CA TYR A 136 -9.60 -3.84 -5.20
C TYR A 136 -8.85 -4.55 -6.33
N ILE A 137 -7.53 -4.34 -6.43
CA ILE A 137 -6.70 -4.97 -7.47
C ILE A 137 -6.75 -6.49 -7.34
N LEU A 138 -6.64 -7.03 -6.13
CA LEU A 138 -6.68 -8.47 -5.90
C LEU A 138 -8.07 -9.06 -6.16
N SER A 139 -9.14 -8.31 -5.89
CA SER A 139 -10.51 -8.70 -6.19
C SER A 139 -10.85 -8.61 -7.68
N ASN A 140 -10.14 -7.76 -8.43
CA ASN A 140 -10.37 -7.50 -9.86
C ASN A 140 -9.06 -7.58 -10.66
N PRO A 141 -8.31 -8.70 -10.62
CA PRO A 141 -6.97 -8.75 -11.16
C PRO A 141 -7.01 -8.75 -12.68
N LYS A 142 -6.03 -8.07 -13.30
CA LYS A 142 -5.81 -8.12 -14.75
C LYS A 142 -5.47 -9.54 -15.24
N SER A 143 -4.89 -10.36 -14.37
CA SER A 143 -4.50 -11.74 -14.65
C SER A 143 -4.51 -12.59 -13.38
N GLY A 144 -4.92 -13.84 -13.50
CA GLY A 144 -5.04 -14.77 -12.37
C GLY A 144 -6.41 -14.69 -11.70
N ASP A 145 -6.58 -15.45 -10.62
CA ASP A 145 -7.87 -15.57 -9.94
C ASP A 145 -8.09 -14.42 -8.94
N PRO A 146 -9.33 -13.90 -8.84
CA PRO A 146 -9.74 -12.97 -7.80
C PRO A 146 -9.47 -13.47 -6.38
N ARG A 147 -9.00 -12.57 -5.52
CA ARG A 147 -8.67 -12.81 -4.11
C ARG A 147 -9.10 -11.60 -3.27
N ALA A 148 -10.21 -11.70 -2.55
CA ALA A 148 -10.57 -10.66 -1.59
C ALA A 148 -9.72 -10.76 -0.31
N CYS A 149 -9.37 -9.62 0.28
CA CYS A 149 -8.67 -9.59 1.55
C CYS A 149 -9.66 -9.64 2.72
N GLU A 150 -9.38 -10.49 3.71
CA GLU A 150 -10.05 -10.47 5.02
C GLU A 150 -9.51 -9.35 5.91
N THR A 151 -8.25 -8.97 5.71
CA THR A 151 -7.57 -7.96 6.53
C THR A 151 -6.70 -7.04 5.69
N LEU A 152 -6.62 -5.78 6.10
CA LEU A 152 -5.64 -4.81 5.64
C LEU A 152 -4.94 -4.25 6.85
N GLY A 153 -3.66 -3.90 6.74
CA GLY A 153 -3.01 -3.14 7.81
C GLY A 153 -1.63 -2.62 7.47
N LEU A 154 -1.17 -1.70 8.31
CA LEU A 154 0.20 -1.20 8.25
C LEU A 154 1.06 -1.96 9.24
N LEU A 155 2.31 -2.23 8.86
CA LEU A 155 3.37 -2.53 9.82
C LEU A 155 4.27 -1.31 9.95
N VAL A 156 4.14 -0.61 11.06
CA VAL A 156 4.79 0.68 11.29
C VAL A 156 6.02 0.52 12.16
N TRP A 157 7.15 1.03 11.69
CA TRP A 157 8.38 1.25 12.45
C TRP A 157 8.51 2.74 12.76
N GLU A 158 8.33 3.09 14.04
CA GLU A 158 8.51 4.44 14.55
C GLU A 158 9.87 4.56 15.24
N ILE A 159 10.70 5.52 14.79
CA ILE A 159 12.02 5.78 15.42
C ILE A 159 11.79 6.18 16.87
N ARG A 160 12.43 5.47 17.80
CA ARG A 160 12.23 5.69 19.24
C ARG A 160 13.43 6.37 19.89
N THR A 161 14.60 5.74 19.83
CA THR A 161 15.83 6.26 20.46
C THR A 161 17.04 6.05 19.57
N VAL A 162 18.03 6.91 19.75
CA VAL A 162 19.39 6.74 19.22
C VAL A 162 20.32 6.60 20.42
N ALA A 163 21.14 5.56 20.43
CA ALA A 163 22.12 5.29 21.48
C ALA A 163 23.50 5.04 20.87
N PRO A 164 24.59 5.35 21.58
CA PRO A 164 25.94 5.01 21.11
C PRO A 164 26.13 3.49 21.03
N GLY A 165 26.81 3.03 19.98
CA GLY A 165 27.33 1.67 19.82
C GLY A 165 28.82 1.59 20.19
N GLU A 166 29.50 0.53 19.73
CA GLU A 166 30.96 0.43 19.88
C GLU A 166 31.66 1.29 18.82
N GLY A 167 32.71 2.03 19.22
CA GLY A 167 33.47 2.87 18.29
C GLY A 167 32.65 4.04 17.72
N GLU A 168 32.58 4.13 16.38
CA GLU A 168 31.83 5.17 15.65
C GLU A 168 30.39 4.74 15.28
N GLU A 169 29.90 3.65 15.88
CA GLU A 169 28.56 3.14 15.61
C GLU A 169 27.47 3.83 16.46
N TYR A 170 26.26 3.86 15.90
CA TYR A 170 25.05 4.30 16.60
C TYR A 170 23.94 3.29 16.39
N HIS A 171 23.24 2.94 17.46
CA HIS A 171 22.07 2.08 17.43
C HIS A 171 20.81 2.93 17.36
N VAL A 172 20.00 2.72 16.32
CA VAL A 172 18.66 3.30 16.20
C VAL A 172 17.65 2.22 16.57
N THR A 173 16.80 2.49 17.55
CA THR A 173 15.72 1.57 17.94
C THR A 173 14.39 2.04 17.34
N PHE A 174 13.55 1.07 17.00
CA PHE A 174 12.22 1.29 16.46
C PHE A 174 11.18 0.64 17.36
N ASN A 175 10.07 1.32 17.59
CA ASN A 175 8.85 0.66 18.01
C ASN A 175 8.20 0.07 16.77
N SER A 176 7.79 -1.20 16.85
CA SER A 176 7.01 -1.86 15.81
C SER A 176 5.55 -1.96 16.24
N ALA A 177 4.63 -1.50 15.40
CA ALA A 177 3.20 -1.60 15.64
C ALA A 177 2.47 -2.05 14.38
N TYR A 178 1.53 -2.98 14.54
CA TYR A 178 0.55 -3.27 13.51
C TYR A 178 -0.65 -2.35 13.69
N GLU A 179 -1.02 -1.63 12.63
CA GLU A 179 -2.20 -0.77 12.61
C GLU A 179 -3.23 -1.38 11.65
N PRO A 180 -4.35 -1.94 12.15
CA PRO A 180 -5.38 -2.49 11.28
C PRO A 180 -6.03 -1.39 10.44
N VAL A 181 -6.35 -1.71 9.20
CA VAL A 181 -7.04 -0.84 8.26
C VAL A 181 -8.34 -1.52 7.84
N GLU A 182 -9.41 -0.72 7.78
CA GLU A 182 -10.75 -1.20 7.45
C GLU A 182 -10.82 -1.76 6.02
N VAL A 183 -11.28 -3.01 5.88
CA VAL A 183 -11.74 -3.59 4.61
C VAL A 183 -13.17 -3.12 4.37
N ASN A 184 -13.37 -2.20 3.42
CA ASN A 184 -14.69 -1.66 3.11
C ASN A 184 -14.84 -1.36 1.60
N PRO A 185 -15.18 -2.38 0.79
CA PRO A 185 -15.35 -2.22 -0.65
C PRO A 185 -16.39 -1.14 -1.04
N PRO A 186 -17.58 -1.03 -0.41
CA PRO A 186 -18.54 0.04 -0.73
C PRO A 186 -17.98 1.46 -0.52
N LYS A 187 -17.22 1.67 0.55
CA LYS A 187 -16.52 2.95 0.80
C LYS A 187 -15.46 3.21 -0.27
N PHE A 188 -14.75 2.18 -0.71
CA PHE A 188 -13.78 2.29 -1.78
C PHE A 188 -14.42 2.60 -3.14
N GLU A 189 -15.55 1.97 -3.48
CA GLU A 189 -16.30 2.26 -4.71
C GLU A 189 -16.77 3.72 -4.76
N THR A 190 -17.25 4.26 -3.63
CA THR A 190 -17.61 5.67 -3.52
C THR A 190 -16.38 6.56 -3.73
N PHE A 191 -15.28 6.27 -3.02
CA PHE A 191 -14.04 7.03 -3.11
C PHE A 191 -13.45 7.03 -4.52
N ILE A 192 -13.33 5.86 -5.16
CA ILE A 192 -12.71 5.74 -6.48
C ILE A 192 -13.58 6.37 -7.58
N GLY A 193 -14.90 6.47 -7.37
CA GLY A 193 -15.79 7.23 -8.25
C GLY A 193 -15.57 8.74 -8.20
N GLU A 194 -14.98 9.28 -7.12
CA GLU A 194 -14.60 10.69 -7.03
C GLU A 194 -13.26 11.01 -7.70
N VAL A 195 -12.37 10.02 -7.81
CA VAL A 195 -10.98 10.13 -8.31
C VAL A 195 -10.94 10.27 -9.84
#